data_AF-A0A2G1X4M3-F1
#
_entry.id   AF-A0A2G1X4M3-F1
#
_cell.length_a   1.000
_cell.length_b   1.000
_cell.length_c   1.000
_cell.angle_alpha   90.00
_cell.angle_beta   90.00
_cell.angle_gamma   90.00
#
_symmetry.space_group_name_H-M   'P 1'
#
loop_
_entity.id
_entity.type
_entity.pdbx_description
1 polymer ?
#
loop_
_entity_poly.entity_id
_entity_poly.type
_entity_poly.pdbx_seq_one_letter_code
_entity_poly.pdbx_strand_id
1 'polypeptide(L)'
;MAYDVTKVRWYGGEHEWTSGGPKDANTTDFWHYAVLSATGPDRNYVLGATPIKKQTEVAKALRRLLRRVHTHADFDIGRIYFDSEMYREDIVTTCREIGADFLIQAKDAGEPGQLLEEARDGHPAKSSNIEFAGLTSPNKRVNAFAYPIHPGEVGSDDREESHTAWITDYDVDGRDLRGLAYQYRNRWQVETAIRQLKHDFQGRCASDNRGVRTMYFGAAQLFFNYWVALNHELPYHLGDPAAFQLNGQETLHAVRDADVRDAKGGDNTRV
;
A
#
# COMPACT_ATOMS: atom_id res chain seq x y z
N MET A 1 6.36 -5.57 -0.52
CA MET A 1 5.13 -4.99 -1.09
C MET A 1 4.23 -4.52 0.03
N ALA A 2 3.33 -3.58 -0.25
CA ALA A 2 2.30 -3.15 0.69
C ALA A 2 0.95 -3.03 -0.02
N TYR A 3 -0.12 -3.32 0.71
CA TYR A 3 -1.48 -3.29 0.22
C TYR A 3 -2.36 -2.46 1.15
N ASP A 4 -3.19 -1.61 0.56
CA ASP A 4 -4.03 -0.68 1.30
C ASP A 4 -5.33 -0.36 0.53
N VAL A 5 -6.34 0.16 1.23
CA VAL A 5 -7.61 0.63 0.67
C VAL A 5 -7.73 2.13 0.87
N THR A 6 -7.85 2.87 -0.23
CA THR A 6 -8.03 4.32 -0.20
C THR A 6 -9.41 4.77 -0.66
N LYS A 7 -9.79 5.96 -0.25
CA LYS A 7 -11.08 6.61 -0.56
C LYS A 7 -10.87 7.79 -1.50
N VAL A 8 -11.65 7.84 -2.58
CA VAL A 8 -11.75 9.00 -3.48
C VAL A 8 -13.14 9.60 -3.32
N ARG A 9 -13.19 10.87 -2.93
CA ARG A 9 -14.42 11.63 -2.69
C ARG A 9 -15.36 11.60 -3.90
N TRP A 10 -16.65 11.49 -3.62
CA TRP A 10 -17.72 11.58 -4.59
C TRP A 10 -18.65 12.75 -4.26
N TYR A 11 -19.02 13.53 -5.27
CA TYR A 11 -19.86 14.72 -5.13
C TYR A 11 -21.13 14.65 -6.00
N GLY A 12 -21.35 13.53 -6.69
CA GLY A 12 -22.58 13.32 -7.46
C GLY A 12 -23.67 12.69 -6.60
N GLY A 13 -24.76 12.26 -7.24
CA GLY A 13 -25.88 11.60 -6.56
C GLY A 13 -25.55 10.20 -6.01
N GLU A 14 -26.52 9.59 -5.33
CA GLU A 14 -26.41 8.24 -4.79
C GLU A 14 -25.93 7.25 -5.86
N HIS A 15 -24.94 6.42 -5.51
CA HIS A 15 -24.34 5.50 -6.46
C HIS A 15 -23.92 4.19 -5.78
N GLU A 16 -24.20 3.05 -6.44
CA GLU A 16 -23.99 1.72 -5.86
C GLU A 16 -22.50 1.34 -5.60
N TRP A 17 -21.56 2.09 -6.17
CA TRP A 17 -20.10 1.91 -5.95
C TRP A 17 -19.52 2.85 -4.89
N THR A 18 -20.35 3.75 -4.36
CA THR A 18 -19.95 4.61 -3.27
C THR A 18 -20.53 4.10 -1.97
N SER A 19 -19.77 4.21 -0.90
CA SER A 19 -20.27 3.91 0.44
C SER A 19 -19.94 5.06 1.39
N GLY A 20 -20.81 5.22 2.38
CA GLY A 20 -20.70 6.24 3.41
C GLY A 20 -19.39 6.17 4.19
N GLY A 21 -18.87 7.33 4.59
CA GLY A 21 -17.76 7.50 5.51
C GLY A 21 -17.93 8.76 6.34
N PRO A 22 -16.99 9.04 7.28
CA PRO A 22 -16.98 10.31 8.01
C PRO A 22 -17.01 11.49 7.04
N LYS A 23 -17.74 12.55 7.40
CA LYS A 23 -17.85 13.75 6.58
C LYS A 23 -16.45 14.34 6.34
N ASP A 24 -16.07 14.45 5.09
CA ASP A 24 -14.78 14.99 4.66
C ASP A 24 -14.97 15.86 3.41
N ALA A 25 -14.40 17.06 3.43
CA ALA A 25 -14.48 18.06 2.36
C ALA A 25 -15.89 18.17 1.71
N ASN A 26 -16.93 18.27 2.56
CA ASN A 26 -18.34 18.40 2.20
C ASN A 26 -19.00 17.18 1.51
N THR A 27 -18.43 15.98 1.63
CA THR A 27 -19.10 14.74 1.23
C THR A 27 -19.01 13.66 2.30
N THR A 28 -19.97 12.74 2.28
CA THR A 28 -19.95 11.48 3.04
C THR A 28 -19.79 10.27 2.12
N ASP A 29 -19.75 10.46 0.81
CA ASP A 29 -19.74 9.37 -0.17
C ASP A 29 -18.37 9.23 -0.84
N PHE A 30 -17.88 8.00 -0.91
CA PHE A 30 -16.54 7.71 -1.39
C PHE A 30 -16.50 6.48 -2.29
N TRP A 31 -15.75 6.58 -3.38
CA TRP A 31 -15.26 5.43 -4.12
C TRP A 31 -14.08 4.82 -3.37
N HIS A 32 -14.11 3.50 -3.17
CA HIS A 32 -13.04 2.78 -2.51
C HIS A 32 -12.16 2.09 -3.55
N TYR A 33 -10.85 2.18 -3.37
CA TYR A 33 -9.84 1.58 -4.24
C TYR A 33 -8.86 0.76 -3.43
N ALA A 34 -8.71 -0.50 -3.80
CA ALA A 34 -7.60 -1.33 -3.35
C ALA A 34 -6.35 -0.99 -4.17
N VAL A 35 -5.22 -0.79 -3.49
CA VAL A 35 -3.94 -0.42 -4.09
C VAL A 35 -2.87 -1.38 -3.62
N LEU A 36 -2.07 -1.89 -4.55
CA LEU A 36 -0.89 -2.72 -4.29
C LEU A 36 0.35 -1.96 -4.77
N SER A 37 1.35 -1.86 -3.91
CA SER A 37 2.61 -1.17 -4.19
C SER A 37 3.83 -2.07 -3.92
N ALA A 38 4.85 -1.93 -4.76
CA ALA A 38 6.20 -2.39 -4.45
C ALA A 38 6.82 -1.39 -3.48
N THR A 39 7.31 -1.90 -2.35
CA THR A 39 7.88 -1.09 -1.28
C THR A 39 9.35 -1.44 -1.14
N GLY A 40 10.21 -0.44 -1.31
CA GLY A 40 11.66 -0.55 -1.23
C GLY A 40 12.27 0.82 -0.96
N PRO A 41 13.51 0.90 -0.47
CA PRO A 41 14.21 2.18 -0.33
C PRO A 41 14.20 2.90 -1.68
N ASP A 42 13.54 4.05 -1.75
CA ASP A 42 13.48 4.95 -2.91
C ASP A 42 12.88 4.39 -4.21
N ARG A 43 12.13 3.28 -4.16
CA ARG A 43 11.54 2.64 -5.36
C ARG A 43 10.09 2.23 -5.13
N ASN A 44 9.24 3.22 -4.86
CA ASN A 44 7.83 3.01 -4.55
C ASN A 44 6.97 3.01 -5.81
N TYR A 45 6.80 1.84 -6.43
CA TYR A 45 5.95 1.71 -7.62
C TYR A 45 4.56 1.20 -7.25
N VAL A 46 3.51 1.89 -7.72
CA VAL A 46 2.14 1.37 -7.62
C VAL A 46 1.94 0.31 -8.70
N LEU A 47 1.89 -0.95 -8.29
CA LEU A 47 1.76 -2.10 -9.19
C LEU A 47 0.35 -2.24 -9.74
N GLY A 48 -0.66 -1.81 -8.97
CA GLY A 48 -2.02 -1.80 -9.44
C GLY A 48 -2.99 -1.18 -8.46
N ALA A 49 -4.02 -0.56 -9.01
CA ALA A 49 -5.16 -0.09 -8.27
C ALA A 49 -6.47 -0.56 -8.91
N THR A 50 -7.47 -0.83 -8.07
CA THR A 50 -8.78 -1.25 -8.58
C THR A 50 -9.91 -0.82 -7.64
N PRO A 51 -11.07 -0.39 -8.18
CA PRO A 51 -12.21 -0.08 -7.34
C PRO A 51 -12.75 -1.34 -6.67
N ILE A 52 -13.27 -1.16 -5.45
CA ILE A 52 -14.01 -2.15 -4.67
C ILE A 52 -15.39 -1.60 -4.35
N LYS A 53 -16.42 -2.45 -4.47
CA LYS A 53 -17.82 -2.05 -4.20
C LYS A 53 -18.19 -2.23 -2.74
N LYS A 54 -17.66 -3.28 -2.11
CA LYS A 54 -17.98 -3.69 -0.73
C LYS A 54 -16.72 -4.07 0.02
N GLN A 55 -16.75 -3.93 1.34
CA GLN A 55 -15.67 -4.36 2.23
C GLN A 55 -15.35 -5.86 2.11
N THR A 56 -16.33 -6.68 1.74
CA THR A 56 -16.11 -8.12 1.48
C THR A 56 -15.29 -8.40 0.22
N GLU A 57 -15.04 -7.41 -0.64
CA GLU A 57 -14.25 -7.56 -1.86
C GLU A 57 -12.76 -7.27 -1.67
N VAL A 58 -12.33 -6.81 -0.49
CA VAL A 58 -10.93 -6.41 -0.23
C VAL A 58 -9.96 -7.56 -0.52
N ALA A 59 -10.16 -8.74 0.06
CA ALA A 59 -9.28 -9.89 -0.22
C ALA A 59 -9.37 -10.36 -1.68
N LYS A 60 -10.54 -10.27 -2.30
CA LYS A 60 -10.71 -10.58 -3.74
C LYS A 60 -9.93 -9.60 -4.62
N ALA A 61 -9.88 -8.32 -4.24
CA ALA A 61 -9.12 -7.30 -4.92
C ALA A 61 -7.61 -7.54 -4.78
N LEU A 62 -7.12 -7.86 -3.58
CA LEU A 62 -5.76 -8.31 -3.33
C LEU A 62 -5.37 -9.47 -4.25
N ARG A 63 -6.17 -10.55 -4.26
CA ARG A 63 -5.93 -11.73 -5.11
C ARG A 63 -5.86 -11.36 -6.59
N ARG A 64 -6.73 -10.47 -7.08
CA ARG A 64 -6.72 -10.00 -8.48
C ARG A 64 -5.47 -9.20 -8.81
N LEU A 65 -5.04 -8.31 -7.92
CA LEU A 65 -3.84 -7.50 -8.13
C LEU A 65 -2.59 -8.37 -8.15
N LEU A 66 -2.44 -9.29 -7.20
CA LEU A 66 -1.29 -10.19 -7.12
C LEU A 66 -1.22 -11.14 -8.33
N ARG A 67 -2.36 -11.69 -8.78
CA ARG A 67 -2.40 -12.47 -10.02
C ARG A 67 -1.92 -11.68 -11.23
N ARG A 68 -2.33 -10.40 -11.35
CA ARG A 68 -1.88 -9.54 -12.47
C ARG A 68 -0.37 -9.31 -12.41
N VAL A 69 0.18 -9.03 -11.22
CA VAL A 69 1.63 -8.86 -11.04
C VAL A 69 2.36 -10.12 -11.47
N HIS A 70 1.95 -11.28 -10.95
CA HIS A 70 2.58 -12.56 -11.29
C HIS A 70 2.47 -12.93 -12.78
N THR A 71 1.37 -12.57 -13.45
CA THR A 71 1.19 -12.84 -14.89
C THR A 71 2.03 -11.93 -15.78
N HIS A 72 2.24 -10.66 -15.39
CA HIS A 72 2.82 -9.65 -16.27
C HIS A 72 4.25 -9.27 -15.93
N ALA A 73 4.78 -9.73 -14.81
CA ALA A 73 6.13 -9.45 -14.40
C ALA A 73 6.70 -10.63 -13.61
N ASP A 74 7.98 -10.93 -13.85
CA ASP A 74 8.75 -11.93 -13.12
C ASP A 74 9.17 -11.35 -11.77
N PHE A 75 8.19 -11.18 -10.87
CA PHE A 75 8.41 -10.73 -9.50
C PHE A 75 8.34 -11.91 -8.54
N ASP A 76 9.40 -12.09 -7.78
CA ASP A 76 9.33 -12.88 -6.56
C ASP A 76 8.47 -12.13 -5.53
N ILE A 77 7.31 -12.69 -5.23
CA ILE A 77 6.40 -12.16 -4.22
C ILE A 77 6.95 -12.58 -2.86
N GLY A 78 7.84 -11.75 -2.31
CA GLY A 78 8.33 -11.95 -0.95
C GLY A 78 7.25 -11.63 0.08
N ARG A 79 7.36 -10.47 0.73
CA ARG A 79 6.46 -10.06 1.83
C ARG A 79 5.46 -8.99 1.43
N ILE A 80 4.24 -9.11 1.96
CA ILE A 80 3.20 -8.08 1.89
C ILE A 80 2.93 -7.51 3.29
N TYR A 81 3.04 -6.19 3.40
CA TYR A 81 2.69 -5.44 4.61
C TYR A 81 1.25 -4.94 4.55
N PHE A 82 0.56 -5.04 5.69
CA PHE A 82 -0.81 -4.62 5.84
C PHE A 82 -1.04 -3.92 7.18
N ASP A 83 -1.94 -2.94 7.22
CA ASP A 83 -2.35 -2.30 8.47
C ASP A 83 -3.40 -3.12 9.24
N SER A 84 -3.88 -2.55 10.35
CA SER A 84 -4.88 -3.17 11.21
C SER A 84 -6.30 -3.23 10.61
N GLU A 85 -6.61 -2.46 9.56
CA GLU A 85 -7.88 -2.61 8.83
C GLU A 85 -7.91 -3.94 8.07
N MET A 86 -6.74 -4.45 7.68
CA MET A 86 -6.60 -5.74 6.99
C MET A 86 -6.40 -6.93 7.93
N TYR A 87 -6.54 -6.73 9.24
CA TYR A 87 -6.58 -7.80 10.25
C TYR A 87 -7.82 -8.68 10.07
N ARG A 88 -7.80 -9.54 9.03
CA ARG A 88 -8.92 -10.33 8.52
C ARG A 88 -8.50 -11.72 8.04
N GLU A 89 -9.36 -12.72 8.25
CA GLU A 89 -9.17 -14.12 7.81
C GLU A 89 -8.91 -14.25 6.30
N ASP A 90 -9.69 -13.52 5.50
CA ASP A 90 -9.67 -13.63 4.05
C ASP A 90 -8.37 -13.09 3.43
N ILE A 91 -7.71 -12.14 4.10
CA ILE A 91 -6.39 -11.62 3.74
C ILE A 91 -5.30 -12.66 4.00
N VAL A 92 -5.26 -13.24 5.21
CA VAL A 92 -4.31 -14.32 5.58
C VAL A 92 -4.45 -15.49 4.61
N THR A 93 -5.68 -15.94 4.39
CA THR A 93 -5.98 -17.05 3.48
C THR A 93 -5.50 -16.75 2.06
N THR A 94 -5.75 -15.53 1.57
CA THR A 94 -5.31 -15.11 0.23
C THR A 94 -3.79 -15.09 0.10
N CYS A 95 -3.05 -14.68 1.14
CA CYS A 95 -1.58 -14.68 1.12
C CYS A 95 -1.03 -16.11 1.09
N ARG A 96 -1.59 -17.02 1.88
CA ARG A 96 -1.17 -18.44 1.91
C ARG A 96 -1.44 -19.17 0.59
N GLU A 97 -2.61 -18.95 -0.01
CA GLU A 97 -2.97 -19.57 -1.29
C GLU A 97 -2.01 -19.24 -2.44
N ILE A 98 -1.35 -18.08 -2.37
CA ILE A 98 -0.39 -17.63 -3.39
C ILE A 98 1.07 -17.82 -2.96
N GLY A 99 1.31 -18.35 -1.75
CA GLY A 99 2.64 -18.53 -1.18
C GLY A 99 3.36 -17.24 -0.78
N ALA A 100 2.62 -16.15 -0.50
CA ALA A 100 3.21 -14.88 -0.08
C ALA A 100 3.36 -14.81 1.44
N ASP A 101 4.51 -14.32 1.90
CA ASP A 101 4.68 -13.97 3.31
C ASP A 101 3.85 -12.72 3.64
N PHE A 102 3.33 -12.63 4.86
CA PHE A 102 2.61 -11.44 5.32
C PHE A 102 3.08 -10.94 6.68
N LEU A 103 2.91 -9.64 6.88
CA LEU A 103 3.02 -8.99 8.18
C LEU A 103 1.86 -8.01 8.31
N ILE A 104 0.89 -8.34 9.17
CA ILE A 104 -0.32 -7.54 9.38
C ILE A 104 -0.26 -6.96 10.79
N GLN A 105 -0.42 -5.64 10.93
CA GLN A 105 -0.56 -5.04 12.26
C GLN A 105 -1.82 -5.58 12.94
N ALA A 106 -1.66 -6.05 14.17
CA ALA A 106 -2.73 -6.63 14.95
C ALA A 106 -3.60 -5.55 15.59
N LYS A 107 -4.86 -5.90 15.86
CA LYS A 107 -5.72 -5.12 16.73
C LYS A 107 -5.38 -5.43 18.18
N ASP A 108 -5.56 -4.44 19.05
CA ASP A 108 -5.43 -4.61 20.51
C ASP A 108 -6.64 -5.41 21.05
N ALA A 109 -6.61 -6.73 20.83
CA ALA A 109 -7.63 -7.66 21.25
C ALA A 109 -7.08 -9.09 21.28
N GLY A 110 -7.56 -9.92 22.21
CA GLY A 110 -7.15 -11.32 22.33
C GLY A 110 -5.65 -11.45 22.65
N GLU A 111 -5.01 -12.48 22.10
CA GLU A 111 -3.58 -12.72 22.32
C GLU A 111 -2.68 -11.54 21.89
N PRO A 112 -2.87 -10.88 20.74
CA PRO A 112 -2.08 -9.68 20.41
C PRO A 112 -2.16 -8.55 21.44
N GLY A 113 -3.31 -8.36 22.09
CA GLY A 113 -3.45 -7.38 23.17
C GLY A 113 -2.67 -7.76 24.43
N GLN A 114 -2.67 -9.04 24.78
CA GLN A 114 -1.83 -9.56 25.87
C GLN A 114 -0.34 -9.36 25.58
N LEU A 115 0.09 -9.62 24.35
CA LEU A 115 1.47 -9.36 23.93
C LEU A 115 1.82 -7.87 23.99
N LEU A 116 0.88 -6.96 23.66
CA LEU A 116 1.10 -5.51 23.82
C LEU A 116 1.30 -5.14 25.28
N GLU A 117 0.51 -5.71 26.20
CA GLU A 117 0.64 -5.48 27.65
C GLU A 117 1.99 -6.00 28.17
N GLU A 118 2.36 -7.23 27.83
CA GLU A 118 3.64 -7.83 28.19
C GLU A 118 4.84 -7.02 27.65
N ALA A 119 4.71 -6.50 26.42
CA ALA A 119 5.81 -5.77 25.82
C ALA A 119 6.05 -4.39 26.45
N ARG A 120 5.05 -3.81 27.14
CA ARG A 120 5.19 -2.50 27.83
C ARG A 120 6.26 -2.52 28.92
N ASP A 121 6.64 -3.68 29.43
CA ASP A 121 7.77 -3.86 30.35
C ASP A 121 9.15 -3.70 29.67
N GLY A 122 9.18 -3.23 28.42
CA GLY A 122 10.37 -2.85 27.67
C GLY A 122 11.03 -3.98 26.90
N HIS A 123 10.43 -5.16 26.89
CA HIS A 123 10.95 -6.35 26.21
C HIS A 123 9.99 -6.81 25.11
N PRO A 124 10.48 -7.32 23.96
CA PRO A 124 9.60 -7.90 22.96
C PRO A 124 8.82 -9.11 23.51
N ALA A 125 7.52 -9.16 23.23
CA ALA A 125 6.68 -10.31 23.55
C ALA A 125 6.34 -11.07 22.27
N LYS A 126 6.17 -12.39 22.35
CA LYS A 126 5.84 -13.23 21.19
C LYS A 126 5.06 -14.47 21.58
N SER A 127 4.24 -14.94 20.66
CA SER A 127 3.47 -16.18 20.82
C SER A 127 3.38 -16.88 19.47
N SER A 128 3.68 -18.17 19.46
CA SER A 128 3.65 -19.02 18.26
C SER A 128 2.36 -19.83 18.24
N ASN A 129 1.84 -20.10 17.04
CA ASN A 129 0.68 -20.96 16.83
C ASN A 129 -0.59 -20.49 17.58
N ILE A 130 -0.86 -19.19 17.54
CA ILE A 130 -2.00 -18.55 18.20
C ILE A 130 -3.27 -18.71 17.39
N GLU A 131 -4.42 -18.73 18.05
CA GLU A 131 -5.71 -18.77 17.36
C GLU A 131 -6.09 -17.37 16.87
N PHE A 132 -6.08 -17.17 15.55
CA PHE A 132 -6.53 -15.92 14.97
C PHE A 132 -8.06 -15.88 14.95
N ALA A 133 -8.61 -14.99 15.78
CA ALA A 133 -10.04 -14.81 15.96
C ALA A 133 -10.74 -14.53 14.63
N GLY A 134 -11.82 -15.27 14.36
CA GLY A 134 -12.64 -15.11 13.16
C GLY A 134 -12.41 -16.15 12.07
N LEU A 135 -11.38 -17.02 12.16
CA LEU A 135 -11.20 -18.11 11.19
C LEU A 135 -12.20 -19.28 11.40
N THR A 136 -12.96 -19.62 10.36
CA THR A 136 -13.77 -20.86 10.32
C THR A 136 -13.05 -22.04 9.66
N SER A 137 -11.92 -21.79 9.00
CA SER A 137 -11.17 -22.79 8.19
C SER A 137 -9.95 -23.40 8.92
N PRO A 138 -9.34 -24.49 8.40
CA PRO A 138 -8.18 -25.19 9.02
C PRO A 138 -6.91 -24.33 9.22
N ASN A 139 -6.87 -23.16 8.58
CA ASN A 139 -5.77 -22.20 8.60
C ASN A 139 -5.81 -21.25 9.81
N LYS A 140 -6.32 -21.69 10.98
CA LYS A 140 -6.60 -20.82 12.14
C LYS A 140 -5.38 -20.20 12.81
N ARG A 141 -4.21 -20.76 12.57
CA ARG A 141 -3.04 -20.52 13.40
C ARG A 141 -2.09 -19.56 12.73
N VAL A 142 -1.66 -18.53 13.45
CA VAL A 142 -0.64 -17.56 13.04
C VAL A 142 0.38 -17.44 14.18
N ASN A 143 1.52 -16.85 13.90
CA ASN A 143 2.43 -16.38 14.93
C ASN A 143 2.18 -14.89 15.18
N ALA A 144 2.44 -14.43 16.39
CA ALA A 144 2.29 -13.04 16.77
C ALA A 144 3.49 -12.57 17.59
N PHE A 145 3.77 -11.29 17.49
CA PHE A 145 4.76 -10.63 18.33
C PHE A 145 4.42 -9.17 18.53
N ALA A 146 4.85 -8.62 19.65
CA ALA A 146 4.82 -7.20 19.96
C ALA A 146 6.25 -6.68 20.14
N TYR A 147 6.49 -5.49 19.60
CA TYR A 147 7.81 -4.84 19.62
C TYR A 147 7.64 -3.33 19.81
N PRO A 148 8.58 -2.65 20.50
CA PRO A 148 8.56 -1.20 20.60
C PRO A 148 8.48 -0.50 19.24
N ILE A 149 7.75 0.61 19.19
CA ILE A 149 7.76 1.48 18.00
C ILE A 149 9.16 2.06 17.87
N HIS A 150 9.73 1.96 16.67
CA HIS A 150 11.10 2.42 16.46
C HIS A 150 11.18 3.95 16.59
N PRO A 151 12.12 4.51 17.36
CA PRO A 151 12.34 5.96 17.44
C PRO A 151 12.59 6.54 16.04
N GLY A 152 11.88 7.60 15.66
CA GLY A 152 11.98 8.22 14.35
C GLY A 152 11.17 7.55 13.24
N GLU A 153 10.20 6.69 13.58
CA GLU A 153 9.03 6.47 12.71
C GLU A 153 8.24 7.79 12.62
N VAL A 154 7.85 8.22 11.41
CA VAL A 154 7.13 9.49 11.26
C VAL A 154 5.80 9.39 12.00
N GLY A 155 5.57 10.30 12.94
CA GLY A 155 4.42 10.26 13.85
C GLY A 155 4.59 9.33 15.06
N SER A 156 5.79 8.79 15.32
CA SER A 156 6.08 8.04 16.56
C SER A 156 5.86 8.89 17.81
N ASP A 157 6.16 10.18 17.71
CA ASP A 157 6.11 11.12 18.83
C ASP A 157 4.66 11.50 19.19
N ASP A 158 3.71 11.28 18.27
CA ASP A 158 2.28 11.56 18.43
C ASP A 158 1.47 10.31 18.80
N ARG A 159 2.09 9.13 18.87
CA ARG A 159 1.39 7.89 19.25
C ARG A 159 1.35 7.75 20.77
N GLU A 160 0.13 7.57 21.29
CA GLU A 160 -0.09 7.23 22.71
C GLU A 160 0.49 5.85 23.07
N GLU A 161 0.61 4.96 22.08
CA GLU A 161 1.13 3.60 22.25
C GLU A 161 2.64 3.54 22.02
N SER A 162 3.36 2.91 22.95
CA SER A 162 4.82 2.70 22.84
C SER A 162 5.21 1.45 22.05
N HIS A 163 4.25 0.56 21.78
CA HIS A 163 4.45 -0.75 21.17
C HIS A 163 3.41 -1.00 20.07
N THR A 164 3.73 -1.90 19.16
CA THR A 164 2.78 -2.41 18.17
C THR A 164 2.86 -3.92 18.15
N ALA A 165 1.74 -4.58 17.90
CA ALA A 165 1.68 -6.03 17.71
C ALA A 165 1.43 -6.35 16.23
N TRP A 166 1.93 -7.50 15.80
CA TRP A 166 1.75 -8.01 14.45
C TRP A 166 1.42 -9.49 14.47
N ILE A 167 0.76 -9.93 13.40
CA ILE A 167 0.61 -11.35 13.07
C ILE A 167 1.35 -11.69 11.77
N THR A 168 1.84 -12.92 11.69
CA THR A 168 2.65 -13.42 10.57
C THR A 168 2.70 -14.94 10.54
N ASP A 169 3.15 -15.52 9.42
CA ASP A 169 3.54 -16.94 9.33
C ASP A 169 5.03 -17.17 9.58
N TYR A 170 5.83 -16.11 9.74
CA TYR A 170 7.24 -16.30 10.11
C TYR A 170 7.37 -16.97 11.46
N ASP A 171 8.35 -17.85 11.58
CA ASP A 171 8.83 -18.35 12.85
C ASP A 171 9.34 -17.19 13.72
N VAL A 172 8.55 -16.78 14.71
CA VAL A 172 8.91 -15.68 15.64
C VAL A 172 9.95 -16.13 16.68
N ASP A 173 10.20 -17.43 16.79
CA ASP A 173 11.17 -17.99 17.74
C ASP A 173 12.59 -17.88 17.20
N GLY A 174 12.79 -18.15 15.90
CA GLY A 174 14.08 -18.10 15.23
C GLY A 174 14.42 -16.80 14.48
N ARG A 175 13.54 -15.78 14.48
CA ARG A 175 13.72 -14.55 13.68
C ARG A 175 14.08 -13.32 14.49
N ASP A 176 14.77 -12.39 13.84
CA ASP A 176 15.00 -11.04 14.36
C ASP A 176 13.71 -10.21 14.30
N LEU A 177 12.99 -10.17 15.43
CA LEU A 177 11.75 -9.39 15.58
C LEU A 177 11.96 -7.89 15.39
N ARG A 178 13.14 -7.37 15.77
CA ARG A 178 13.49 -5.96 15.57
C ARG A 178 13.56 -5.65 14.08
N GLY A 179 14.24 -6.52 13.32
CA GLY A 179 14.32 -6.41 11.87
C GLY A 179 12.95 -6.49 11.20
N LEU A 180 12.08 -7.40 11.64
CA LEU A 180 10.70 -7.49 11.13
C LEU A 180 9.89 -6.22 11.42
N ALA A 181 9.93 -5.72 12.66
CA ALA A 181 9.25 -4.49 13.07
C ALA A 181 9.80 -3.26 12.30
N TYR A 182 11.12 -3.16 12.15
CA TYR A 182 11.74 -2.08 11.39
C TYR A 182 11.30 -2.09 9.92
N GLN A 183 11.30 -3.27 9.28
CA GLN A 183 10.87 -3.43 7.89
C GLN A 183 9.39 -3.13 7.69
N TYR A 184 8.53 -3.27 8.71
CA TYR A 184 7.11 -2.91 8.62
C TYR A 184 6.91 -1.42 8.28
N ARG A 185 7.87 -0.54 8.62
CA ARG A 185 7.84 0.88 8.22
C ARG A 185 7.77 1.09 6.70
N ASN A 186 8.25 0.12 5.91
CA ASN A 186 8.11 0.15 4.46
C ASN A 186 6.63 0.15 4.02
N ARG A 187 5.69 -0.25 4.87
CA ARG A 187 4.25 -0.08 4.62
C ARG A 187 3.89 1.38 4.38
N TRP A 188 4.44 2.33 5.15
CA TRP A 188 4.12 3.76 5.05
C TRP A 188 4.33 4.36 3.65
N GLN A 189 5.22 3.72 2.87
CA GLN A 189 5.45 4.08 1.48
C GLN A 189 4.19 3.95 0.61
N VAL A 190 3.29 3.00 0.91
CA VAL A 190 2.01 2.87 0.18
C VAL A 190 1.08 4.04 0.45
N GLU A 191 1.00 4.51 1.69
CA GLU A 191 0.18 5.67 2.05
C GLU A 191 0.72 6.94 1.38
N THR A 192 2.05 7.10 1.39
CA THR A 192 2.72 8.20 0.70
C THR A 192 2.44 8.16 -0.80
N ALA A 193 2.60 7.00 -1.44
CA ALA A 193 2.29 6.81 -2.86
C ALA A 193 0.81 7.10 -3.16
N ILE A 194 -0.12 6.58 -2.35
CA ILE A 194 -1.56 6.84 -2.47
C ILE A 194 -1.88 8.33 -2.35
N ARG A 195 -1.23 9.04 -1.42
CA ARG A 195 -1.40 10.48 -1.24
C ARG A 195 -0.95 11.23 -2.50
N GLN A 196 0.26 10.98 -2.98
CA GLN A 196 0.78 11.62 -4.20
C GLN A 196 -0.08 11.28 -5.42
N LEU A 197 -0.45 10.01 -5.57
CA LEU A 197 -1.35 9.53 -6.62
C LEU A 197 -2.64 10.35 -6.65
N LYS A 198 -3.28 10.59 -5.49
CA LYS A 198 -4.54 11.32 -5.38
C LYS A 198 -4.42 12.83 -5.54
N HIS A 199 -3.33 13.42 -5.06
CA HIS A 199 -3.18 14.88 -4.97
C HIS A 199 -2.42 15.48 -6.16
N ASP A 200 -1.47 14.73 -6.71
CA ASP A 200 -0.54 15.25 -7.73
C ASP A 200 -0.86 14.68 -9.12
N PHE A 201 -1.33 13.43 -9.20
CA PHE A 201 -1.53 12.73 -10.48
C PHE A 201 -2.99 12.48 -10.87
N GLN A 202 -3.90 12.37 -9.89
CA GLN A 202 -5.29 12.08 -10.17
C GLN A 202 -6.05 13.32 -10.65
N GLY A 203 -6.44 13.32 -11.92
CA GLY A 203 -7.37 14.30 -12.47
C GLY A 203 -8.77 14.21 -11.83
N ARG A 204 -9.47 15.35 -11.77
CA ARG A 204 -10.88 15.38 -11.34
C ARG A 204 -11.75 14.62 -12.36
N CYS A 205 -12.54 13.66 -11.87
CA CYS A 205 -13.47 12.89 -12.69
C CYS A 205 -14.91 13.09 -12.19
N ALA A 206 -15.75 13.70 -13.01
CA ALA A 206 -17.18 13.91 -12.72
C ALA A 206 -18.07 12.72 -13.13
N SER A 207 -17.55 11.78 -13.93
CA SER A 207 -18.31 10.60 -14.34
C SER A 207 -18.55 9.65 -13.16
N ASP A 208 -19.77 9.15 -13.07
CA ASP A 208 -20.23 8.05 -12.22
C ASP A 208 -19.88 6.67 -12.81
N ASN A 209 -19.59 6.61 -14.11
CA ASN A 209 -19.23 5.38 -14.80
C ASN A 209 -17.95 4.78 -14.21
N ARG A 210 -18.08 3.58 -13.63
CA ARG A 210 -16.97 2.83 -13.04
C ARG A 210 -15.78 2.66 -13.98
N GLY A 211 -16.02 2.37 -15.26
CA GLY A 211 -14.97 2.17 -16.26
C GLY A 211 -14.13 3.42 -16.46
N VAL A 212 -14.80 4.57 -16.62
CA VAL A 212 -14.15 5.88 -16.74
C VAL A 212 -13.33 6.20 -15.49
N ARG A 213 -13.90 6.02 -14.29
CA ARG A 213 -13.16 6.28 -13.04
C ARG A 213 -11.95 5.35 -12.87
N THR A 214 -12.09 4.07 -13.23
CA THR A 214 -10.98 3.11 -13.22
C THR A 214 -9.87 3.54 -14.19
N MET A 215 -10.24 4.00 -15.38
CA MET A 215 -9.28 4.54 -16.35
C MET A 215 -8.55 5.76 -15.80
N TYR A 216 -9.26 6.72 -15.19
CA TYR A 216 -8.65 7.91 -14.59
C TYR A 216 -7.66 7.56 -13.49
N PHE A 217 -8.03 6.63 -12.59
CA PHE A 217 -7.15 6.20 -11.52
C PHE A 217 -5.95 5.40 -12.05
N GLY A 218 -6.15 4.58 -13.08
CA GLY A 218 -5.08 3.86 -13.77
C GLY A 218 -4.11 4.79 -14.52
N ALA A 219 -4.61 5.87 -15.13
CA ALA A 219 -3.77 6.90 -15.73
C ALA A 219 -2.93 7.64 -14.68
N ALA A 220 -3.54 7.98 -13.53
CA ALA A 220 -2.80 8.54 -12.40
C ALA A 220 -1.67 7.59 -11.94
N GLN A 221 -1.95 6.29 -11.86
CA GLN A 221 -0.95 5.27 -11.52
C GLN A 221 0.22 5.26 -12.52
N LEU A 222 -0.09 5.30 -13.82
CA LEU A 222 0.93 5.33 -14.86
C LEU A 222 1.84 6.56 -14.73
N PHE A 223 1.26 7.75 -14.57
CA PHE A 223 2.04 8.99 -14.44
C PHE A 223 2.85 9.04 -13.15
N PHE A 224 2.30 8.54 -12.05
CA PHE A 224 3.03 8.39 -10.79
C PHE A 224 4.25 7.48 -10.98
N ASN A 225 4.07 6.30 -11.60
CA ASN A 225 5.18 5.37 -11.82
C ASN A 225 6.23 5.94 -12.79
N TYR A 226 5.82 6.71 -13.80
CA TYR A 226 6.78 7.44 -14.64
C TYR A 226 7.55 8.46 -13.81
N TRP A 227 6.89 9.27 -12.99
CA TRP A 227 7.57 10.22 -12.12
C TRP A 227 8.59 9.56 -11.19
N VAL A 228 8.26 8.40 -10.61
CA VAL A 228 9.21 7.60 -9.81
C VAL A 228 10.40 7.16 -10.67
N ALA A 229 10.16 6.60 -11.85
CA ALA A 229 11.24 6.17 -12.74
C ALA A 229 12.11 7.35 -13.22
N LEU A 230 11.52 8.52 -13.50
CA LEU A 230 12.26 9.71 -13.91
C LEU A 230 13.13 10.26 -12.77
N ASN A 231 12.67 10.23 -11.53
CA ASN A 231 13.46 10.73 -10.40
C ASN A 231 14.50 9.73 -9.90
N HIS A 232 14.26 8.43 -10.11
CA HIS A 232 15.12 7.40 -9.53
C HIS A 232 15.95 6.65 -10.54
N GLU A 233 15.53 6.42 -11.77
CA GLU A 233 16.32 5.64 -12.75
C GLU A 233 17.13 6.56 -13.67
N LEU A 234 16.56 7.69 -14.09
CA LEU A 234 17.20 8.61 -15.04
C LEU A 234 18.48 9.28 -14.54
N PRO A 235 18.60 9.70 -13.27
CA PRO A 235 19.87 10.21 -12.76
C PRO A 235 21.03 9.22 -12.82
N TYR A 236 20.75 7.91 -12.68
CA TYR A 236 21.79 6.89 -12.88
C TYR A 236 22.26 6.79 -14.35
N HIS A 237 21.45 7.25 -15.30
CA HIS A 237 21.74 7.22 -16.73
C HIS A 237 22.26 8.56 -17.29
N LEU A 238 21.90 9.69 -16.69
CA LEU A 238 22.19 11.04 -17.21
C LEU A 238 23.13 11.89 -16.34
N GLY A 239 23.54 11.43 -15.15
CA GLY A 239 24.48 12.15 -14.27
C GLY A 239 23.84 12.77 -13.01
N ASP A 240 24.64 13.56 -12.29
CA ASP A 240 24.50 13.90 -10.84
C ASP A 240 23.06 13.90 -10.28
N PRO A 241 22.67 12.83 -9.55
CA PRO A 241 21.36 12.71 -8.89
C PRO A 241 21.05 13.81 -7.87
N ALA A 242 22.06 14.50 -7.35
CA ALA A 242 21.85 15.58 -6.39
C ALA A 242 21.23 16.84 -7.03
N ALA A 243 21.36 17.01 -8.35
CA ALA A 243 20.91 18.21 -9.06
C ALA A 243 19.58 18.02 -9.82
N PHE A 244 19.09 16.78 -9.95
CA PHE A 244 17.89 16.47 -10.73
C PHE A 244 16.76 15.97 -9.83
N GLN A 245 15.78 16.84 -9.57
CA GLN A 245 14.51 16.47 -8.96
C GLN A 245 13.37 17.10 -9.76
N LEU A 246 12.45 16.25 -10.22
CA LEU A 246 11.19 16.66 -10.81
C LEU A 246 10.08 16.41 -9.82
N ASN A 247 9.15 17.34 -9.65
CA ASN A 247 7.91 17.09 -8.95
C ASN A 247 6.85 16.48 -9.90
N GLY A 248 5.74 15.99 -9.32
CA GLY A 248 4.67 15.35 -10.10
C GLY A 248 4.01 16.28 -11.11
N GLN A 249 3.83 17.56 -10.77
CA GLN A 249 3.23 18.55 -11.67
C GLN A 249 4.15 18.87 -12.85
N GLU A 250 5.45 19.07 -12.61
CA GLU A 250 6.46 19.25 -13.65
C GLU A 250 6.48 18.08 -14.62
N THR A 251 6.34 16.85 -14.10
CA THR A 251 6.24 15.65 -14.94
C THR A 251 5.00 15.69 -15.83
N LEU A 252 3.84 16.04 -15.28
CA LEU A 252 2.60 16.16 -16.07
C LEU A 252 2.68 17.30 -17.10
N HIS A 253 3.32 18.42 -16.75
CA HIS A 253 3.58 19.53 -17.69
C HIS A 253 4.50 19.10 -18.82
N ALA A 254 5.61 18.42 -18.52
CA ALA A 254 6.52 17.88 -19.52
C ALA A 254 5.83 16.89 -20.47
N VAL A 255 4.98 16.01 -19.96
CA VAL A 255 4.18 15.09 -20.78
C VAL A 255 3.17 15.83 -21.66
N ARG A 256 2.53 16.88 -21.13
CA ARG A 256 1.56 17.70 -21.88
C ARG A 256 2.22 18.48 -23.00
N ASP A 257 3.40 19.04 -22.74
CA ASP A 257 4.11 19.92 -23.64
C ASP A 257 5.02 19.14 -24.61
N ALA A 258 5.16 17.81 -24.41
CA ALA A 258 5.92 16.94 -25.29
C ALA A 258 5.29 16.87 -26.70
N ASP A 259 6.08 17.25 -27.71
CA ASP A 259 5.70 17.02 -29.10
C ASP A 259 5.98 15.56 -29.49
N VAL A 260 4.95 14.73 -29.32
CA VAL A 260 4.99 13.30 -29.65
C VAL A 260 5.22 13.07 -31.16
N ARG A 261 4.95 14.05 -32.02
CA ARG A 261 5.18 13.92 -33.47
C ARG A 261 6.66 14.09 -33.79
N ASP A 262 7.32 15.06 -33.17
CA ASP A 262 8.76 15.26 -33.29
C ASP A 262 9.55 14.09 -32.65
N ALA A 263 9.10 13.56 -31.51
CA ALA A 263 9.73 12.42 -30.84
C ALA A 263 9.77 11.14 -31.71
N LYS A 264 8.81 10.97 -32.64
CA LYS A 264 8.81 9.84 -33.60
C LYS A 264 9.83 10.01 -34.74
N GLY A 265 10.32 11.23 -34.97
CA GLY A 265 11.31 11.55 -35.99
C GLY A 265 12.74 11.13 -35.63
N GLY A 266 13.00 10.82 -34.36
CA GLY A 266 14.26 10.18 -33.93
C GLY A 266 15.47 11.11 -33.85
N ASP A 267 15.31 12.40 -33.59
CA ASP A 267 16.44 13.29 -33.29
C ASP A 267 16.39 13.73 -31.83
N ASN A 268 16.87 12.85 -30.94
CA ASN A 268 17.04 13.15 -29.51
C ASN A 268 18.29 14.01 -29.22
N THR A 269 18.87 14.65 -30.24
CA THR A 269 19.99 15.59 -30.08
C THR A 269 19.58 17.02 -30.37
N ARG A 270 18.82 17.62 -29.44
CA ARG A 270 18.83 19.07 -29.28
C ARG A 270 19.18 19.39 -27.84
N VAL A 271 20.47 19.70 -27.66
CA VAL A 271 21.09 20.30 -26.47
C VAL A 271 20.58 21.71 -26.29
#